data_AF-A0A947VXA9-F1
#
_entry.id   AF-A0A947VXA9-F1
#
_cell.length_a   1.000
_cell.length_b   1.000
_cell.length_c   1.000
_cell.angle_alpha   90.00
_cell.angle_beta   90.00
_cell.angle_gamma   90.00
#
_symmetry.space_group_name_H-M   'P 1'
#
loop_
_entity.id
_entity.type
_entity.pdbx_description
1 polymer ?
#
loop_
_entity_poly.entity_id
_entity_poly.type
_entity_poly.pdbx_seq_one_letter_code
_entity_poly.pdbx_strand_id
1 'polypeptide(L)'
;TVVNMAVGDARANLIRTKVKLIFGRYLLAFSLLSLWLETCQSYFGISLMLATFVYISWSIFKNWRWAQTGWYWLPVLQITSDIMIMGGTVLGWLDSRQNRKKVEI
;
A
#
# COMPACT_ATOMS: atom_id res chain seq x y z
N THR A 1 17.39 1.76 -0.44
CA THR A 1 16.15 1.62 -1.24
C THR A 1 14.93 1.82 -0.34
N VAL A 2 13.77 2.15 -0.89
CA VAL A 2 12.52 2.33 -0.13
C VAL A 2 12.18 1.07 0.68
N VAL A 3 12.47 -0.11 0.14
CA VAL A 3 12.34 -1.40 0.82
C VAL A 3 13.20 -1.49 2.07
N ASN A 4 14.50 -1.17 2.00
CA ASN A 4 15.39 -1.25 3.16
C ASN A 4 14.97 -0.29 4.28
N MET A 5 14.45 0.88 3.92
CA MET A 5 13.89 1.83 4.89
C MET A 5 12.67 1.22 5.59
N ALA A 6 11.73 0.65 4.83
CA ALA A 6 10.53 0.00 5.40
C ALA A 6 10.88 -1.21 6.27
N VAL A 7 11.87 -2.03 5.87
CA VAL A 7 12.38 -3.15 6.66
C VAL A 7 12.99 -2.66 7.98
N GLY A 8 13.82 -1.61 7.93
CA GLY A 8 14.44 -1.02 9.12
C GLY A 8 13.40 -0.47 10.10
N ASP A 9 12.44 0.31 9.60
CA ASP A 9 11.34 0.84 10.41
C ASP A 9 10.52 -0.30 11.07
N ALA A 10 10.21 -1.35 10.32
CA ALA A 10 9.44 -2.50 10.82
C ALA A 10 10.22 -3.35 11.84
N ARG A 11 11.54 -3.53 11.66
CA ARG A 11 12.42 -4.21 12.64
C ARG A 11 12.47 -3.46 13.98
N ALA A 12 12.49 -2.13 13.92
CA ALA A 12 12.44 -1.25 15.08
C ALA A 12 11.02 -1.11 15.69
N ASN A 13 10.03 -1.84 15.15
CA ASN A 13 8.63 -1.76 15.55
C ASN A 13 8.01 -0.34 15.39
N LEU A 14 8.57 0.46 14.48
CA LEU A 14 8.12 1.82 14.16
C LEU A 14 7.14 1.77 12.98
N ILE A 15 5.84 1.77 13.28
CA ILE A 15 4.79 1.77 12.25
C ILE A 15 4.32 3.20 12.02
N ARG A 16 4.76 3.81 10.92
CA ARG A 16 4.28 5.15 10.53
C ARG A 16 2.79 5.10 10.17
N THR A 17 2.01 6.10 10.60
CA THR A 17 0.57 6.22 10.28
C THR A 17 0.29 6.13 8.79
N LYS A 18 1.18 6.68 7.95
CA LYS A 18 1.09 6.60 6.50
C LYS A 18 1.11 5.16 5.97
N VAL A 19 1.87 4.25 6.59
CA VAL A 19 1.95 2.84 6.20
C VAL A 19 0.63 2.12 6.53
N LYS A 20 0.03 2.40 7.69
CA LYS A 20 -1.29 1.85 8.05
C LYS A 20 -2.36 2.24 7.03
N LEU A 21 -2.34 3.50 6.56
CA LEU A 21 -3.23 3.99 5.50
C LEU A 21 -2.97 3.36 4.13
N ILE A 22 -1.73 2.98 3.82
CA ILE A 22 -1.44 2.20 2.60
C ILE A 22 -2.12 0.84 2.70
N PHE A 23 -1.84 0.06 3.76
CA PHE A 23 -2.47 -1.25 3.96
C PHE A 23 -4.00 -1.17 3.95
N GLY A 24 -4.59 -0.19 4.63
CA GLY A 24 -6.04 0.00 4.65
C GLY A 24 -6.65 0.24 3.26
N ARG A 25 -5.98 1.00 2.39
CA ARG A 25 -6.45 1.25 1.02
C ARG A 25 -6.46 -0.02 0.17
N TYR A 26 -5.39 -0.81 0.22
CA TYR A 26 -5.30 -2.06 -0.53
C TYR A 26 -6.22 -3.14 0.03
N LEU A 27 -6.43 -3.17 1.35
CA LEU A 27 -7.37 -4.09 1.98
C LEU A 27 -8.82 -3.73 1.61
N LEU A 28 -9.17 -2.45 1.54
CA LEU A 28 -10.48 -2.00 1.08
C LEU A 28 -10.70 -2.31 -0.40
N ALA A 29 -9.71 -2.05 -1.26
CA ALA A 29 -9.82 -2.40 -2.68
C ALA A 29 -9.99 -3.90 -2.88
N PHE A 30 -9.22 -4.70 -2.13
CA PHE A 30 -9.33 -6.15 -2.16
C PHE A 30 -10.69 -6.64 -1.64
N SER A 31 -11.20 -6.09 -0.54
CA SER A 31 -12.51 -6.49 -0.01
C SER A 31 -13.66 -6.14 -0.95
N LEU A 32 -13.65 -4.96 -1.56
CA LEU A 32 -14.62 -4.57 -2.58
C LEU A 32 -14.56 -5.49 -3.81
N LEU A 33 -13.35 -5.85 -4.25
CA LEU A 33 -13.15 -6.78 -5.35
C LEU A 33 -13.70 -8.17 -5.02
N SER A 34 -13.37 -8.73 -3.85
CA SER A 34 -13.88 -10.03 -3.41
C SER A 34 -15.41 -10.04 -3.32
N LEU A 35 -16.01 -9.02 -2.71
CA LEU A 35 -17.46 -8.89 -2.61
C LEU A 35 -18.13 -8.76 -3.98
N TRP A 36 -17.51 -8.02 -4.90
CA TRP A 36 -18.02 -7.91 -6.27
C TRP A 36 -17.97 -9.26 -7.00
N LEU A 37 -16.88 -10.03 -6.86
CA LEU A 37 -16.74 -11.34 -7.49
C LEU A 37 -17.69 -12.39 -6.90
N GLU A 38 -17.96 -12.34 -5.59
CA GLU A 38 -18.85 -13.28 -4.92
C GLU A 38 -20.34 -12.98 -5.20
N THR A 39 -20.72 -11.70 -5.16
CA THR A 39 -22.13 -11.30 -5.26
C THR A 39 -22.55 -10.90 -6.66
N CYS A 40 -21.59 -10.62 -7.56
CA CYS A 40 -21.79 -10.03 -8.89
C CYS A 40 -22.63 -8.74 -8.90
N GLN A 41 -22.74 -8.07 -7.74
CA GLN A 41 -23.57 -6.88 -7.61
C GLN A 41 -22.86 -5.65 -8.18
N SER A 42 -23.53 -4.96 -9.11
CA SER A 42 -22.94 -3.81 -9.82
C SER A 42 -22.49 -2.69 -8.90
N TYR A 43 -23.12 -2.49 -7.74
CA TYR A 43 -22.75 -1.41 -6.81
C TYR A 43 -21.33 -1.61 -6.24
N PHE A 44 -20.90 -2.84 -5.95
CA PHE A 44 -19.52 -3.08 -5.52
C PHE A 44 -18.50 -2.79 -6.62
N GLY A 45 -18.81 -3.19 -7.87
CA GLY A 45 -17.99 -2.87 -9.04
C GLY A 45 -17.87 -1.36 -9.28
N ILE A 46 -18.99 -0.63 -9.18
CA ILE A 46 -19.02 0.83 -9.30
C ILE A 46 -18.23 1.48 -8.15
N SER A 47 -18.40 1.02 -6.91
CA SER A 47 -17.62 1.51 -5.76
C SER A 47 -16.12 1.29 -5.95
N LEU A 48 -15.70 0.12 -6.45
CA LEU A 48 -14.30 -0.18 -6.75
C LEU A 48 -13.74 0.73 -7.86
N MET A 49 -14.52 0.95 -8.92
CA MET A 49 -14.17 1.86 -10.01
C MET A 49 -14.00 3.30 -9.51
N LEU A 50 -14.94 3.80 -8.72
CA LEU A 50 -14.87 5.14 -8.11
C LEU A 50 -13.67 5.26 -7.16
N ALA A 51 -13.43 4.26 -6.31
CA ALA A 51 -12.29 4.26 -5.39
C ALA A 51 -10.96 4.31 -6.14
N THR A 52 -10.85 3.55 -7.25
CA THR A 52 -9.66 3.53 -8.11
C THR A 52 -9.47 4.87 -8.81
N PHE A 53 -10.55 5.47 -9.33
CA PHE A 53 -10.50 6.78 -9.97
C PHE A 53 -10.05 7.88 -8.99
N VAL A 54 -10.61 7.88 -7.77
CA VAL A 54 -10.21 8.81 -6.70
C VAL A 54 -8.74 8.59 -6.32
N TYR A 55 -8.28 7.33 -6.21
CA TYR A 55 -6.89 7.02 -5.89
C TYR A 55 -5.91 7.54 -6.95
N ILE A 56 -6.20 7.28 -8.24
CA ILE A 56 -5.38 7.75 -9.37
C ILE A 56 -5.35 9.28 -9.40
N SER A 57 -6.52 9.91 -9.34
CA SER A 57 -6.64 11.38 -9.37
C SER A 57 -5.91 12.04 -8.20
N TRP A 58 -6.05 11.48 -7.00
CA TRP A 58 -5.33 11.95 -5.81
C TRP A 58 -3.82 11.79 -5.96
N SER A 59 -3.36 10.67 -6.52
CA SER A 59 -1.93 10.40 -6.79
C SER A 59 -1.31 11.42 -7.74
N ILE A 60 -2.06 11.82 -8.78
CA ILE A 60 -1.64 12.86 -9.71
C ILE A 60 -1.63 14.22 -9.00
N PHE A 61 -2.73 14.58 -8.34
CA PHE A 61 -2.88 15.89 -7.69
C PHE A 61 -1.79 16.15 -6.65
N LYS A 62 -1.49 15.20 -5.78
CA LYS A 62 -0.45 15.37 -4.75
C LYS A 62 0.93 15.64 -5.34
N ASN A 63 1.24 15.08 -6.51
CA ASN A 63 2.56 15.10 -7.10
C ASN A 63 2.68 16.06 -8.30
N TRP A 64 1.58 16.73 -8.65
CA TRP A 64 1.48 17.64 -9.79
C TRP A 64 2.54 18.74 -9.78
N ARG A 65 2.85 19.28 -8.59
CA ARG A 65 3.86 20.32 -8.41
C ARG A 65 5.26 19.88 -8.86
N TRP A 66 5.59 18.59 -8.76
CA TRP A 66 6.95 18.08 -8.99
C TRP A 66 7.12 17.37 -10.34
N ALA A 67 6.05 16.88 -10.96
CA ALA A 67 6.13 16.09 -12.19
C ALA A 67 5.03 16.49 -13.19
N GLN A 68 5.05 17.73 -13.64
CA GLN A 68 4.05 18.27 -14.58
C GLN A 68 4.06 17.56 -15.94
N THR A 69 5.25 17.22 -16.47
CA THR A 69 5.40 16.58 -17.79
C THR A 69 5.28 15.06 -17.75
N GLY A 70 5.47 14.45 -16.57
CA GLY A 70 5.45 13.00 -16.35
C GLY A 70 4.25 12.52 -15.54
N TRP A 71 3.16 13.28 -15.53
CA TRP A 71 2.05 13.04 -14.61
C TRP A 71 1.39 11.67 -14.78
N TYR A 72 1.42 11.12 -15.99
CA TYR A 72 0.90 9.80 -16.33
C TYR A 72 1.70 8.64 -15.71
N TRP A 73 2.96 8.86 -15.33
CA TRP A 73 3.76 7.88 -14.58
C TRP A 73 3.50 7.92 -13.07
N LEU A 74 2.91 9.00 -12.55
CA LEU A 74 2.68 9.17 -11.11
C LEU A 74 1.84 8.06 -10.49
N PRO A 75 0.74 7.58 -11.11
CA PRO A 75 -0.01 6.45 -10.57
C PRO A 75 0.82 5.17 -10.50
N VAL A 76 1.62 4.89 -11.53
CA VAL A 76 2.49 3.70 -11.59
C VAL A 76 3.57 3.74 -10.50
N LEU A 77 4.22 4.89 -10.35
CA LEU A 77 5.23 5.11 -9.31
C LEU A 77 4.63 5.00 -7.91
N GLN A 78 3.41 5.50 -7.72
CA GLN A 78 2.71 5.41 -6.44
C GLN A 78 2.39 3.96 -6.08
N ILE A 79 1.81 3.19 -7.00
CA ILE A 79 1.48 1.77 -6.79
C ILE A 79 2.76 0.97 -6.50
N THR A 80 3.81 1.19 -7.29
CA THR A 80 5.10 0.51 -7.13
C THR A 80 5.72 0.80 -5.76
N SER A 81 5.68 2.08 -5.34
CA SER A 81 6.20 2.50 -4.04
C SER A 81 5.39 1.88 -2.90
N ASP A 82 4.07 1.86 -3.02
CA ASP A 82 3.18 1.28 -2.01
C ASP A 82 3.43 -0.23 -1.85
N ILE A 83 3.59 -0.97 -2.96
CA ILE A 83 3.96 -2.41 -2.95
C ILE A 83 5.30 -2.63 -2.25
N MET A 84 6.31 -1.84 -2.58
CA MET A 84 7.63 -1.93 -1.96
C MET A 84 7.59 -1.66 -0.44
N ILE A 85 6.79 -0.69 0.00
CA ILE A 85 6.63 -0.35 1.42
C ILE A 85 5.91 -1.48 2.16
N MET A 86 4.82 -2.00 1.59
CA MET A 86 4.08 -3.12 2.20
C MET A 86 4.96 -4.36 2.30
N GLY A 87 5.65 -4.73 1.23
CA GLY A 87 6.57 -5.87 1.20
C GLY A 87 7.73 -5.71 2.19
N GLY A 88 8.38 -4.55 2.20
CA GLY A 88 9.46 -4.25 3.16
C GLY A 88 9.00 -4.31 4.61
N THR A 89 7.79 -3.81 4.90
CA THR A 89 7.21 -3.84 6.26
C THR A 89 6.93 -5.28 6.71
N VAL A 90 6.35 -6.11 5.84
CA VAL A 90 6.08 -7.54 6.13
C VAL A 90 7.38 -8.29 6.39
N LEU A 91 8.41 -8.11 5.54
CA LEU A 91 9.71 -8.75 5.71
C LEU A 91 10.39 -8.35 7.02
N GLY A 92 10.39 -7.05 7.36
CA GLY A 92 10.98 -6.58 8.61
C GLY A 92 10.27 -7.12 9.86
N TRP A 93 8.95 -7.28 9.81
CA TRP A 93 8.20 -7.92 10.89
C TRP A 93 8.48 -9.41 11.04
N LEU A 94 8.58 -10.15 9.93
CA LEU A 94 8.90 -11.58 9.97
C LEU A 94 10.29 -11.82 10.59
N ASP A 95 11.27 -11.02 10.19
CA ASP A 95 12.64 -11.09 10.72
C ASP A 95 12.71 -10.71 12.22
N SER A 96 11.99 -9.65 12.63
CA SER A 96 11.87 -9.28 14.05
C SER A 96 11.26 -10.40 14.91
N ARG A 97 10.28 -11.14 14.37
CA ARG A 97 9.67 -12.29 15.06
C ARG A 97 10.65 -13.47 15.18
N GLN A 98 11.43 -13.76 14.14
CA GLN A 98 12.44 -14.83 14.18
C GLN A 98 13.56 -14.54 15.19
N ASN A 99 14.06 -13.30 15.23
CA ASN A 99 15.11 -12.92 16.17
C ASN A 99 14.65 -12.96 17.63
N ARG A 100 13.39 -12.61 17.93
CA ARG A 100 12.83 -12.77 19.28
C ARG A 100 12.75 -14.24 19.72
N LYS A 101 12.28 -15.13 18.84
CA LYS A 101 12.23 -16.58 19.14
C LYS A 101 13.61 -17.20 19.40
N LYS A 102 14.66 -16.68 18.78
CA LYS A 102 16.05 -17.15 19.02
C LYS A 102 16.63 -16.70 20.36
N VAL A 103 16.12 -15.63 20.97
CA VAL A 103 16.60 -15.13 22.27
C VAL A 103 15.92 -15.87 23.43
N GLU A 104 14.75 -16.47 23.19
CA GLU A 104 13.98 -17.21 24.19
C GLU A 104 14.33 -18.70 24.29
N ILE A 105 15.22 -19.21 23.43
CA ILE A 105 15.73 -20.60 23.40
C ILE A 105 17.19 -20.59 23.86
#